data_AF-A0A1I6G4V3-F1
#
_entry.id   AF-A0A1I6G4V3-F1
#
_cell.length_a   1.000
_cell.length_b   1.000
_cell.length_c   1.000
_cell.angle_alpha   90.00
_cell.angle_beta   90.00
_cell.angle_gamma   90.00
#
_symmetry.space_group_name_H-M   'P 1'
#
loop_
_entity.id
_entity.type
_entity.pdbx_description
1 polymer ?
#
loop_
_entity_poly.entity_id
_entity_poly.type
_entity_poly.pdbx_seq_one_letter_code
_entity_poly.pdbx_strand_id
1 'polypeptide(L)' 'MVCGEPITVVTNGVAWYTDAGSDATVRHEGRIELYDAYVRLCDPVGASWVPRENVEMVSEV' A
#
# COMPACT_ATOMS: atom_id res chain seq x y z
N MET A 1 3.22 -8.77 -12.00
CA MET A 1 1.77 -8.45 -11.99
C MET A 1 1.14 -9.38 -10.97
N VAL A 2 0.52 -8.86 -9.91
CA VAL A 2 -0.12 -9.68 -8.88
C VAL A 2 -1.44 -10.18 -9.46
N CYS A 3 -1.57 -11.49 -9.66
CA CYS A 3 -2.82 -12.09 -10.15
C CYS A 3 -3.70 -12.44 -8.94
N GLY A 4 -4.84 -11.77 -8.79
CA GLY A 4 -5.84 -12.08 -7.77
C GLY A 4 -6.71 -10.89 -7.38
N GLU A 5 -7.76 -11.15 -6.60
CA GLU A 5 -8.53 -10.12 -5.90
C GLU A 5 -7.78 -9.68 -4.63
N PRO A 6 -7.95 -8.43 -4.19
CA PRO A 6 -7.39 -8.01 -2.92
C PRO A 6 -8.01 -8.79 -1.76
N ILE A 7 -7.18 -9.19 -0.79
CA ILE A 7 -7.60 -9.84 0.46
C ILE A 7 -8.49 -8.88 1.26
N THR A 8 -8.13 -7.60 1.27
CA THR A 8 -8.91 -6.55 1.90
C THR A 8 -8.77 -5.24 1.13
N VAL A 9 -9.78 -4.39 1.24
CA VAL A 9 -9.77 -3.04 0.68
C VAL A 9 -10.10 -2.05 1.79
N VAL A 10 -9.17 -1.14 2.07
CA VAL A 10 -9.37 0.00 2.97
C VAL A 10 -9.66 1.23 2.12
N THR A 11 -10.85 1.81 2.25
CA THR A 11 -11.27 2.91 1.36
C THR A 11 -10.69 4.27 1.78
N ASN A 12 -10.55 4.49 3.09
CA ASN A 12 -9.91 5.67 3.68
C ASN A 12 -8.86 5.21 4.67
N GLY A 13 -7.69 4.83 4.18
CA GLY A 13 -6.62 4.29 4.99
C GLY A 13 -5.35 5.12 4.95
N VAL A 14 -4.48 4.83 5.91
CA VAL A 14 -3.12 5.35 6.00
C VAL A 14 -2.16 4.16 5.92
N ALA A 15 -1.22 4.21 4.97
CA ALA A 15 -0.12 3.26 4.87
C ALA A 15 1.21 3.96 5.17
N TRP A 16 2.03 3.31 5.99
CA TRP A 16 3.42 3.67 6.22
C TRP A 16 4.31 2.60 5.61
N TYR A 17 5.25 2.99 4.77
CA TYR A 17 6.11 2.06 4.04
C TYR A 17 7.47 2.64 3.70
N THR A 18 8.45 1.78 3.51
CA THR A 18 9.79 2.16 3.04
C THR A 18 9.85 2.07 1.51
N ASP A 19 10.31 3.12 0.85
CA ASP A 19 10.45 3.12 -0.61
C ASP A 19 11.72 2.37 -1.05
N ALA A 20 11.63 1.63 -2.15
CA ALA A 20 12.74 0.82 -2.64
C ALA A 20 13.82 1.73 -3.25
N GLY A 21 14.77 2.16 -2.41
CA GLY A 21 15.83 3.10 -2.78
C GLY A 21 16.02 4.24 -1.78
N SER A 22 15.20 4.29 -0.73
CA SER A 22 15.32 5.26 0.35
C SER A 22 15.06 4.59 1.69
N ASP A 23 15.92 4.82 2.67
CA ASP A 23 15.69 4.39 4.05
C ASP A 23 14.62 5.25 4.77
N ALA A 24 13.98 6.19 4.04
CA ALA A 24 12.92 7.03 4.60
C ALA A 24 11.57 6.30 4.59
N THR A 25 10.89 6.34 5.73
CA THR A 25 9.49 5.93 5.83
C THR A 25 8.60 6.99 5.18
N VAL A 26 7.77 6.54 4.23
CA VAL A 26 6.82 7.34 3.47
C VAL A 26 5.41 7.07 3.97
N ARG A 27 4.55 8.09 3.87
CA ARG A 27 3.13 8.02 4.24
C ARG A 27 2.26 8.19 3.00
N HIS A 28 1.33 7.25 2.80
CA HIS A 28 0.24 7.38 1.83
C HIS A 28 -1.11 7.42 2.54
N GLU A 29 -2.01 8.28 2.06
CA GLU A 29 -3.40 8.37 2.51
C GLU A 29 -4.33 8.13 1.33
N GLY A 30 -5.36 7.32 1.52
CA GLY A 30 -6.38 7.08 0.51
C GLY A 30 -6.82 5.63 0.47
N ARG A 31 -7.20 5.18 -0.73
CA ARG A 31 -7.66 3.81 -0.93
C ARG A 31 -6.46 2.87 -1.01
N ILE A 32 -6.45 1.85 -0.16
CA ILE A 32 -5.38 0.87 -0.06
C ILE A 32 -5.96 -0.53 -0.28
N GLU A 33 -5.39 -1.27 -1.21
CA GLU A 33 -5.75 -2.67 -1.46
C GLU A 33 -4.62 -3.58 -0.95
N LEU A 34 -4.96 -4.52 -0.07
CA LEU A 34 -4.03 -5.48 0.52
C LEU A 34 -4.08 -6.78 -0.28
N TYR A 35 -2.93 -7.18 -0.83
CA TYR A 35 -2.71 -8.47 -1.48
C TYR A 35 -1.72 -9.29 -0.66
N ASP A 36 -1.59 -10.58 -0.98
CA ASP A 36 -0.75 -11.50 -0.21
C ASP A 36 0.71 -11.01 -0.09
N ALA A 37 1.33 -10.68 -1.22
CA ALA A 37 2.72 -10.24 -1.28
C ALA A 37 2.90 -8.71 -1.47
N TYR A 38 1.82 -7.96 -1.73
CA TYR A 38 1.92 -6.54 -2.05
C TYR A 38 0.78 -5.72 -1.46
N VAL A 39 1.04 -4.44 -1.26
CA VAL A 39 0.05 -3.43 -0.98
C VAL A 39 -0.03 -2.49 -2.19
N ARG A 40 -1.24 -2.27 -2.68
CA ARG A 40 -1.49 -1.32 -3.75
C ARG A 40 -2.03 -0.03 -3.16
N LEU A 41 -1.24 1.02 -3.27
CA LEU A 41 -1.61 2.38 -2.90
C LEU A 41 -2.33 3.01 -4.10
N CYS A 42 -3.62 3.30 -3.95
CA CYS A 42 -4.44 3.83 -5.03
C CYS A 42 -4.52 5.35 -4.93
N ASP A 43 -3.70 6.04 -5.71
CA ASP A 43 -3.77 7.48 -5.89
C ASP A 43 -4.77 7.85 -7.01
N PRO A 44 -5.34 9.06 -7.01
CA PRO A 44 -6.21 9.53 -8.09
C PRO A 44 -5.54 9.55 -9.47
N VAL A 45 -4.20 9.66 -9.50
CA VAL A 45 -3.38 9.82 -10.70
C VAL A 45 -2.62 8.55 -11.10
N GLY A 46 -2.67 7.50 -10.28
CA GLY A 46 -1.92 6.27 -10.53
C GLY A 46 -2.02 5.30 -9.37
N ALA A 47 -1.44 4.11 -9.52
CA ALA A 47 -1.35 3.17 -8.41
C ALA A 47 0.10 2.72 -8.24
N SER A 48 0.56 2.74 -6.99
CA SER A 48 1.89 2.27 -6.61
C SER A 48 1.76 0.91 -5.95
N TRP A 49 2.67 0.00 -6.27
CA TRP A 49 2.73 -1.34 -5.68
C TRP A 49 3.93 -1.42 -4.76
N VAL A 50 3.67 -1.69 -3.49
CA VAL A 50 4.68 -1.78 -2.45
C VAL A 50 4.75 -3.23 -1.96
N PRO A 51 5.93 -3.88 -1.94
CA PRO A 51 6.07 -5.20 -1.35
C PRO A 51 5.62 -5.20 0.11
N ARG A 52 4.93 -6.24 0.55
CA ARG A 52 4.33 -6.28 1.90
C ARG A 52 5.38 -6.26 3.00
N GLU A 53 6.57 -6.77 2.73
CA GLU A 53 7.74 -6.70 3.61
C GLU A 53 8.25 -5.27 3.86
N ASN A 54 7.92 -4.33 2.96
CA ASN A 54 8.30 -2.92 3.09
C ASN A 54 7.19 -2.08 3.74
N VAL A 55 6.04 -2.66 4.07
CA VAL A 55 4.92 -1.95 4.68
C VAL A 55 4.97 -2.16 6.18
N GLU A 56 5.17 -1.06 6.91
CA GLU A 56 5.25 -1.07 8.36
C GLU A 56 3.86 -1.18 8.99
N MET A 57 2.88 -0.45 8.44
CA MET A 57 1.53 -0.38 8.99
C MET A 57 0.51 0.06 7.96
N VAL A 58 -0.68 -0.53 8.02
CA VAL A 58 -1.90 -0.06 7.34
C VAL A 58 -2.99 0.10 8.39
N SER A 59 -3.62 1.27 8.45
CA SER A 59 -4.75 1.56 9.34
C SER A 59 -5.90 2.17 8.55
N GLU A 60 -7.12 1.90 8.99
CA GLU A 60 -8.30 2.68 8.59
C GLU A 60 -8.34 3.99 9.39
N VAL A 61 -9.02 5.00 8.84
CA VAL A 61 -9.30 6.31 9.50
C VAL A 61 -10.74 6.37 9.95
#